data_AF-A0A6L8NDH6-F1
#
_entry.id   AF-A0A6L8NDH6-F1
#
_cell.length_a   1.000
_cell.length_b   1.000
_cell.length_c   1.000
_cell.angle_alpha   90.00
_cell.angle_beta   90.00
_cell.angle_gamma   90.00
#
_symmetry.space_group_name_H-M   'P 1'
#
loop_
_entity.id
_entity.type
_entity.pdbx_description
1 polymer ?
#
loop_
_entity_poly.entity_id
_entity_poly.type
_entity_poly.pdbx_seq_one_letter_code
_entity_poly.pdbx_strand_id
1 'polypeptide(L)'
;MCLRAHPDLTELDQATGDGDFGDNFCGGVAAAVRLADQQGLTGTNALAETFRDRVGGSSGPLFGVLFTALAPGADRPTADVPALAGALRRALNRITAIGGACPGDCTLVDALAPAAEALAATAPAESGRAVTNAALAAIGGAHGTAVLTARRGRASYTGGHSEGVPDPGAVAVALVLTALARVHEPHLAGDLPGLHGITRGTTPLAGTRDETPARAFKRH
;
A
#
# COMPACT_ATOMS: atom_id res chain seq x y z
N MET A 1 1.61 12.86 4.57
CA MET A 1 0.76 11.85 3.88
C MET A 1 -0.12 11.12 4.90
N CYS A 2 0.47 10.49 5.93
CA CYS A 2 -0.28 9.85 7.03
C CYS A 2 -1.36 10.75 7.66
N LEU A 3 -1.05 11.99 8.03
CA LEU A 3 -2.05 12.91 8.60
C LEU A 3 -3.31 13.14 7.73
N ARG A 4 -3.19 13.04 6.40
CA ARG A 4 -4.35 13.18 5.50
C ARG A 4 -5.11 11.87 5.34
N ALA A 5 -4.42 10.74 5.40
CA ALA A 5 -5.00 9.41 5.26
C ALA A 5 -5.56 8.84 6.57
N HIS A 6 -5.18 9.41 7.72
CA HIS A 6 -5.64 8.99 9.05
C HIS A 6 -7.16 8.78 9.16
N PRO A 7 -8.02 9.77 8.81
CA PRO A 7 -9.47 9.58 8.93
C PRO A 7 -9.98 8.45 8.05
N ASP A 8 -9.49 8.35 6.81
CA ASP A 8 -9.89 7.29 5.86
C ASP A 8 -9.48 5.90 6.39
N LEU A 9 -8.25 5.77 6.91
CA LEU A 9 -7.75 4.52 7.49
C LEU A 9 -8.55 4.08 8.71
N THR A 10 -8.94 5.03 9.56
CA THR A 10 -9.83 4.78 10.70
C THR A 10 -11.23 4.39 10.23
N GLU A 11 -11.81 5.06 9.24
CA GLU A 11 -13.14 4.74 8.70
C GLU A 11 -13.20 3.34 8.07
N LEU A 12 -12.18 2.99 7.26
CA LEU A 12 -12.06 1.66 6.66
C LEU A 12 -11.99 0.57 7.73
N ASP A 13 -11.17 0.78 8.77
CA ASP A 13 -11.04 -0.18 9.85
C ASP A 13 -12.28 -0.23 10.75
N GLN A 14 -13.01 0.87 10.97
CA GLN A 14 -14.29 0.84 11.67
C GLN A 14 -15.35 0.00 10.95
N ALA A 15 -15.27 -0.07 9.62
CA ALA A 15 -16.21 -0.87 8.83
C ALA A 15 -15.94 -2.38 8.94
N THR A 16 -14.70 -2.81 9.22
CA THR A 16 -14.29 -4.22 9.21
C THR A 16 -13.57 -4.69 10.48
N GLY A 17 -13.47 -3.85 11.51
CA GLY A 17 -12.58 -3.99 12.66
C GLY A 17 -13.01 -3.10 13.83
N ASP A 18 -12.06 -2.68 14.65
CA ASP A 18 -12.29 -1.84 15.86
C ASP A 18 -11.98 -0.35 15.65
N GLY A 19 -11.46 0.03 14.48
CA GLY A 19 -11.29 1.43 14.09
C GLY A 19 -10.01 2.07 14.60
N ASP A 20 -9.07 1.30 15.11
CA ASP A 20 -7.82 1.79 15.69
C ASP A 20 -6.66 1.86 14.68
N PHE A 21 -6.86 1.32 13.46
CA PHE A 21 -5.78 1.19 12.49
C PHE A 21 -5.14 2.55 12.12
N GLY A 22 -5.96 3.58 11.90
CA GLY A 22 -5.46 4.92 11.56
C GLY A 22 -4.57 5.49 12.66
N ASP A 23 -4.98 5.35 13.92
CA ASP A 23 -4.21 5.78 15.10
C ASP A 23 -2.91 5.00 15.24
N ASN A 24 -2.98 3.67 15.15
CA ASN A 24 -1.82 2.78 15.25
C ASN A 24 -0.79 3.08 14.14
N PHE A 25 -1.23 3.17 12.89
CA PHE A 25 -0.34 3.38 11.76
C PHE A 25 0.26 4.80 11.75
N CYS A 26 -0.59 5.84 11.81
CA CYS A 26 -0.11 7.22 11.74
C CYS A 26 0.65 7.63 13.01
N GLY A 27 0.23 7.13 14.18
CA GLY A 27 0.94 7.29 15.44
C GLY A 27 2.31 6.63 15.41
N GLY A 28 2.42 5.43 14.82
CA GLY A 28 3.67 4.73 14.56
C GLY A 28 4.62 5.52 13.67
N VAL A 29 4.13 6.07 12.55
CA VAL A 29 4.95 6.92 11.67
C VAL A 29 5.42 8.18 12.40
N ALA A 30 4.54 8.85 13.15
CA ALA A 30 4.92 10.04 13.92
C ALA A 30 5.96 9.72 15.00
N ALA A 31 5.86 8.57 15.66
CA ALA A 31 6.84 8.09 16.62
C ALA A 31 8.19 7.76 15.96
N ALA A 32 8.18 7.17 14.76
CA ALA A 32 9.39 6.90 13.99
C ALA A 32 10.11 8.18 13.57
N VAL A 33 9.39 9.22 13.16
CA VAL A 33 9.99 10.54 12.84
C VAL A 33 10.70 11.10 14.07
N ARG A 34 10.04 11.10 15.24
CA ARG A 34 10.68 11.56 16.49
C ARG A 34 11.91 10.73 16.86
N LEU A 35 11.85 9.40 16.66
CA LEU A 35 12.96 8.51 16.92
C LEU A 35 14.16 8.79 16.01
N ALA A 36 13.90 9.01 14.72
CA ALA A 36 14.93 9.39 13.74
C ALA A 36 15.64 10.68 14.17
N ASP A 37 14.88 11.71 14.55
CA ASP A 37 15.43 13.00 15.00
C ASP A 37 16.25 12.86 16.30
N GLN A 38 15.78 12.04 17.25
CA GLN A 38 16.43 11.88 18.55
C GLN A 38 17.73 11.06 18.49
N GLN A 39 17.78 10.05 17.61
CA GLN A 39 18.88 9.08 17.56
C GLN A 39 19.77 9.22 16.32
N GLY A 40 19.44 10.12 15.40
CA GLY A 40 20.15 10.26 14.13
C GLY A 40 20.01 9.04 13.22
N LEU A 41 18.92 8.28 13.36
CA LEU A 41 18.62 7.14 12.49
C LEU A 41 18.11 7.61 11.13
N THR A 42 18.34 6.82 10.10
CA THR A 42 17.65 7.03 8.83
C THR A 42 16.15 6.74 8.99
N GLY A 43 15.32 7.41 8.18
CA GLY A 43 13.86 7.35 8.33
C GLY A 43 13.30 5.92 8.27
N THR A 44 13.79 5.09 7.35
CA THR A 44 13.31 3.71 7.24
C THR A 44 13.78 2.80 8.39
N ASN A 45 14.96 3.04 8.96
CA ASN A 45 15.42 2.31 10.14
C ASN A 45 14.58 2.67 11.38
N ALA A 46 14.27 3.96 11.56
CA ALA A 46 13.38 4.40 12.63
C ALA A 46 11.95 3.84 12.47
N LEU A 47 11.44 3.76 11.24
CA LEU A 47 10.17 3.09 10.94
C LEU A 47 10.22 1.60 11.27
N ALA A 48 11.28 0.90 10.86
CA ALA A 48 11.47 -0.52 11.13
C ALA A 48 11.46 -0.82 12.63
N GLU A 49 12.25 -0.08 13.42
CA GLU A 49 12.28 -0.22 14.88
C GLU A 49 10.92 0.09 15.50
N THR A 50 10.33 1.24 15.14
CA THR A 50 9.08 1.69 15.76
C THR A 50 7.92 0.72 15.48
N PHE A 51 7.77 0.26 14.25
CA PHE A 51 6.68 -0.66 13.90
C PHE A 51 6.87 -2.07 14.44
N ARG A 52 8.12 -2.51 14.59
CA ARG A 52 8.43 -3.80 15.22
C ARG A 52 8.15 -3.78 16.72
N ASP A 53 8.48 -2.68 17.40
CA ASP A 53 8.59 -2.67 18.86
C ASP A 53 7.49 -1.87 19.57
N ARG A 54 6.79 -0.95 18.86
CA ARG A 54 5.89 0.04 19.48
C ARG A 54 4.49 0.13 18.88
N VAL A 55 4.28 -0.34 17.65
CA VAL A 55 2.96 -0.30 17.01
C VAL A 55 2.21 -1.58 17.33
N GLY A 56 1.03 -1.42 17.95
CA GLY A 56 0.14 -2.51 18.33
C GLY A 56 -0.62 -3.11 17.14
N GLY A 57 -1.50 -4.07 17.45
CA GLY A 57 -2.31 -4.77 16.46
C GLY A 57 -1.52 -5.81 15.64
N SER A 58 -2.23 -6.54 14.78
CA SER A 58 -1.61 -7.55 13.91
C SER A 58 -0.78 -6.95 12.77
N SER A 59 -1.00 -5.66 12.44
CA SER A 59 -0.34 -4.98 11.33
C SER A 59 1.04 -4.41 11.70
N GLY A 60 1.26 -3.95 12.93
CA GLY A 60 2.51 -3.35 13.39
C GLY A 60 3.76 -4.17 13.03
N PRO A 61 3.87 -5.42 13.52
CA PRO A 61 5.00 -6.29 13.21
C PRO A 61 5.19 -6.56 11.70
N LEU A 62 4.10 -6.63 10.91
CA LEU A 62 4.18 -6.87 9.47
C LEU A 62 4.74 -5.66 8.72
N PHE A 63 4.34 -4.44 9.11
CA PHE A 63 4.97 -3.22 8.62
C PHE A 63 6.42 -3.08 9.08
N GLY A 64 6.75 -3.51 10.30
CA GLY A 64 8.13 -3.59 10.78
C GLY A 64 9.02 -4.46 9.87
N VAL A 65 8.50 -5.60 9.40
CA VAL A 65 9.17 -6.46 8.41
C VAL A 65 9.37 -5.74 7.07
N LEU A 66 8.33 -5.06 6.58
CA LEU A 66 8.41 -4.30 5.32
C LEU A 66 9.48 -3.21 5.39
N PHE A 67 9.45 -2.37 6.44
CA PHE A 67 10.41 -1.29 6.62
C PHE A 67 11.83 -1.80 6.82
N THR A 68 12.02 -2.89 7.57
CA THR A 68 13.33 -3.56 7.73
C THR A 68 13.89 -3.98 6.38
N ALA A 69 13.05 -4.56 5.51
CA ALA A 69 13.49 -5.00 4.20
C ALA A 69 13.87 -3.85 3.27
N LEU A 70 13.13 -2.74 3.34
CA LEU A 70 13.34 -1.54 2.52
C LEU A 70 14.55 -0.70 2.95
N ALA A 71 14.94 -0.76 4.23
CA ALA A 71 15.93 0.15 4.79
C ALA A 71 17.28 0.25 4.05
N PRO A 72 17.86 -0.84 3.51
CA PRO A 72 19.13 -0.77 2.79
C PRO A 72 19.10 0.04 1.47
N GLY A 73 17.91 0.27 0.90
CA GLY A 73 17.75 0.89 -0.43
C GLY A 73 16.84 2.12 -0.45
N ALA A 74 15.88 2.23 0.46
CA ALA A 74 14.85 3.26 0.42
C ALA A 74 15.36 4.67 0.77
N ASP A 75 16.39 4.78 1.62
CA ASP A 75 16.96 6.07 2.03
C ASP A 75 18.11 6.55 1.11
N ARG A 76 18.38 5.84 0.00
CA ARG A 76 19.42 6.27 -0.95
C ARG A 76 18.95 7.49 -1.77
N PRO A 77 19.85 8.35 -2.25
CA PRO A 77 19.47 9.49 -3.10
C PRO A 77 18.83 9.10 -4.43
N THR A 78 19.15 7.91 -4.95
CA THR A 78 18.60 7.35 -6.18
C THR A 78 18.11 5.94 -5.94
N ALA A 79 17.00 5.58 -6.57
CA ALA A 79 16.44 4.24 -6.47
C ALA A 79 17.41 3.19 -7.03
N ASP A 80 17.79 2.23 -6.20
CA ASP A 80 18.40 0.98 -6.62
C ASP A 80 17.26 -0.02 -6.88
N VAL A 81 16.73 0.00 -8.11
CA VAL A 81 15.56 -0.79 -8.52
C VAL A 81 15.75 -2.29 -8.23
N PRO A 82 16.88 -2.93 -8.60
CA PRO A 82 17.14 -4.32 -8.22
C PRO A 82 17.12 -4.57 -6.70
N ALA A 83 17.71 -3.67 -5.91
CA ALA A 83 17.71 -3.82 -4.46
C ALA A 83 16.30 -3.68 -3.86
N LEU A 84 15.50 -2.71 -4.34
CA LEU A 84 14.12 -2.50 -3.92
C LEU A 84 13.21 -3.66 -4.32
N ALA A 85 13.35 -4.19 -5.54
CA ALA A 85 12.62 -5.38 -5.98
C ALA A 85 12.96 -6.60 -5.10
N GLY A 86 14.25 -6.80 -4.80
CA GLY A 86 14.69 -7.82 -3.87
C GLY A 86 14.14 -7.62 -2.45
N ALA A 87 14.09 -6.38 -1.97
CA ALA A 87 13.55 -6.02 -0.67
C ALA A 87 12.05 -6.33 -0.55
N LEU A 88 11.23 -5.88 -1.50
CA LEU A 88 9.79 -6.14 -1.48
C LEU A 88 9.48 -7.63 -1.57
N ARG A 89 10.19 -8.39 -2.40
CA ARG A 89 10.00 -9.84 -2.48
C ARG A 89 10.36 -10.55 -1.17
N ARG A 90 11.44 -10.15 -0.49
CA ARG A 90 11.78 -10.68 0.84
C ARG A 90 10.74 -10.31 1.89
N ALA A 91 10.25 -9.06 1.88
CA ALA A 91 9.19 -8.61 2.77
C ALA A 91 7.92 -9.42 2.57
N LEU A 92 7.47 -9.57 1.32
CA LEU A 92 6.29 -10.35 0.94
C LEU A 92 6.40 -11.79 1.46
N ASN A 93 7.49 -12.49 1.12
CA ASN A 93 7.70 -13.86 1.57
C ASN A 93 7.68 -13.98 3.10
N ARG A 94 8.30 -13.04 3.81
CA ARG A 94 8.34 -13.06 5.27
C ARG A 94 6.98 -12.75 5.89
N ILE A 95 6.25 -11.78 5.35
CA ILE A 95 4.90 -11.42 5.82
C ILE A 95 3.93 -12.57 5.59
N THR A 96 3.94 -13.18 4.39
CA THR A 96 3.14 -14.38 4.11
C THR A 96 3.51 -15.54 5.04
N ALA A 97 4.80 -15.73 5.36
CA ALA A 97 5.22 -16.77 6.30
C ALA A 97 4.77 -16.51 7.75
N ILE A 98 4.71 -15.25 8.20
CA ILE A 98 4.25 -14.88 9.55
C ILE A 98 2.71 -14.93 9.64
N GLY A 99 2.03 -14.29 8.70
CA GLY A 99 0.58 -14.09 8.75
C GLY A 99 -0.24 -15.18 8.06
N GLY A 100 0.38 -16.02 7.24
CA GLY A 100 -0.30 -17.07 6.46
C GLY A 100 -1.26 -16.54 5.38
N ALA A 101 -1.20 -15.23 5.08
CA ALA A 101 -2.06 -14.58 4.09
C ALA A 101 -1.48 -14.71 2.67
N CYS A 102 -2.36 -14.98 1.73
CA CYS A 102 -2.09 -15.08 0.30
C CYS A 102 -2.81 -13.96 -0.47
N PRO A 103 -2.41 -13.66 -1.71
CA PRO A 103 -3.23 -12.85 -2.61
C PRO A 103 -4.65 -13.42 -2.70
N GLY A 104 -5.65 -12.56 -2.56
CA GLY A 104 -7.07 -12.91 -2.49
C GLY A 104 -7.66 -12.97 -1.08
N ASP A 105 -6.85 -12.87 -0.02
CA ASP A 105 -7.33 -13.00 1.37
C ASP A 105 -7.88 -11.69 1.98
N CYS A 106 -7.86 -10.59 1.22
CA CYS A 106 -8.23 -9.23 1.66
C CYS A 106 -7.34 -8.74 2.80
N THR A 107 -6.05 -8.55 2.50
CA THR A 107 -5.04 -8.08 3.45
C THR A 107 -4.03 -7.17 2.75
N LEU A 108 -3.06 -6.64 3.51
CA LEU A 108 -1.92 -5.90 2.97
C LEU A 108 -1.15 -6.64 1.85
N VAL A 109 -1.22 -7.99 1.81
CA VAL A 109 -0.58 -8.81 0.77
C VAL A 109 -1.15 -8.49 -0.61
N ASP A 110 -2.42 -8.13 -0.70
CA ASP A 110 -3.09 -7.81 -1.97
C ASP A 110 -2.56 -6.53 -2.62
N ALA A 111 -1.95 -5.62 -1.84
CA ALA A 111 -1.21 -4.48 -2.38
C ALA A 111 0.29 -4.78 -2.54
N LEU A 112 0.88 -5.53 -1.61
CA LEU A 112 2.33 -5.78 -1.60
C LEU A 112 2.78 -6.73 -2.73
N ALA A 113 1.99 -7.77 -3.02
CA ALA A 113 2.30 -8.74 -4.06
C ALA A 113 2.40 -8.11 -5.47
N PRO A 114 1.36 -7.40 -5.97
CA PRO A 114 1.44 -6.77 -7.29
C PRO A 114 2.52 -5.69 -7.37
N ALA A 115 2.81 -4.99 -6.27
CA ALA A 115 3.92 -4.04 -6.21
C ALA A 115 5.29 -4.70 -6.37
N ALA A 116 5.52 -5.83 -5.68
CA ALA A 116 6.74 -6.60 -5.78
C ALA A 116 6.94 -7.16 -7.21
N GLU A 117 5.85 -7.61 -7.84
CA GLU A 117 5.86 -8.08 -9.23
C GLU A 117 6.19 -6.95 -10.21
N ALA A 118 5.56 -5.78 -10.08
CA ALA A 118 5.80 -4.62 -10.94
C ALA A 118 7.27 -4.14 -10.87
N LEU A 119 7.84 -4.07 -9.67
CA LEU A 119 9.26 -3.72 -9.48
C LEU A 119 10.19 -4.79 -10.09
N ALA A 120 9.87 -6.07 -9.95
CA ALA A 120 10.67 -7.16 -10.50
C ALA A 120 10.59 -7.25 -12.04
N ALA A 121 9.47 -6.84 -12.64
CA ALA A 121 9.25 -6.86 -14.09
C ALA A 121 9.83 -5.64 -14.82
N THR A 122 10.39 -4.66 -14.09
CA THR A 122 10.92 -3.42 -14.67
C THR A 122 12.09 -3.71 -15.63
N ALA A 123 11.95 -3.27 -16.89
CA ALA A 123 13.04 -3.31 -17.84
C ALA A 123 14.09 -2.23 -17.53
N PRO A 124 15.38 -2.41 -17.87
CA PRO A 124 16.42 -1.42 -17.59
C PRO A 124 16.10 0.00 -18.12
N ALA A 125 15.47 0.08 -19.31
CA ALA A 125 15.05 1.35 -19.93
C ALA A 125 13.93 2.07 -19.16
N GLU A 126 13.20 1.37 -18.28
CA GLU A 126 12.08 1.89 -17.51
C GLU A 126 12.45 2.15 -16.05
N SER A 127 13.72 2.00 -15.68
CA SER A 127 14.19 2.10 -14.28
C SER A 127 13.81 3.43 -13.60
N GLY A 128 13.62 4.51 -14.37
CA GLY A 128 13.18 5.82 -13.84
C GLY A 128 11.69 5.94 -13.53
N ARG A 129 10.89 4.90 -13.81
CA ARG A 129 9.45 4.81 -13.48
C ARG A 129 9.10 3.62 -12.59
N ALA A 130 10.11 2.84 -12.20
CA ALA A 130 9.94 1.54 -11.57
C ALA A 130 9.18 1.65 -10.24
N VAL A 131 9.54 2.64 -9.43
CA VAL A 131 8.96 2.84 -8.10
C VAL A 131 7.52 3.37 -8.23
N THR A 132 7.27 4.26 -9.19
CA THR A 132 5.93 4.76 -9.53
C THR A 132 5.03 3.63 -10.03
N ASN A 133 5.53 2.75 -10.90
CA ASN A 133 4.76 1.59 -11.39
C ASN A 133 4.40 0.63 -10.24
N ALA A 134 5.33 0.38 -9.32
CA ALA A 134 5.04 -0.42 -8.13
C ALA A 134 4.04 0.25 -7.18
N ALA A 135 4.11 1.57 -7.02
CA ALA A 135 3.10 2.32 -6.27
C ALA A 135 1.72 2.21 -6.93
N LEU A 136 1.64 2.34 -8.25
CA LEU A 136 0.39 2.18 -9.01
C LEU A 136 -0.20 0.77 -8.86
N ALA A 137 0.66 -0.26 -8.93
CA ALA A 137 0.25 -1.65 -8.72
C ALA A 137 -0.27 -1.88 -7.29
N ALA A 138 0.36 -1.27 -6.28
CA ALA A 138 -0.11 -1.31 -4.90
C ALA A 138 -1.47 -0.62 -4.71
N ILE A 139 -1.68 0.54 -5.35
CA ILE A 139 -2.97 1.26 -5.35
C ILE A 139 -4.05 0.37 -5.96
N GLY A 140 -3.78 -0.24 -7.12
CA GLY A 140 -4.72 -1.17 -7.76
C GLY A 140 -5.04 -2.37 -6.88
N GLY A 141 -4.03 -2.96 -6.23
CA GLY A 141 -4.19 -4.04 -5.27
C GLY A 141 -5.05 -3.64 -4.07
N ALA A 142 -4.78 -2.47 -3.47
CA ALA A 142 -5.58 -1.93 -2.38
C ALA A 142 -7.04 -1.72 -2.78
N HIS A 143 -7.32 -1.14 -3.95
CA HIS A 143 -8.69 -1.00 -4.44
C HIS A 143 -9.36 -2.36 -4.68
N GLY A 144 -8.61 -3.33 -5.20
CA GLY A 144 -9.09 -4.68 -5.49
C GLY A 144 -9.62 -5.41 -4.25
N THR A 145 -9.11 -5.08 -3.06
CA THR A 145 -9.58 -5.69 -1.80
C THR A 145 -11.06 -5.43 -1.50
N ALA A 146 -11.65 -4.35 -2.03
CA ALA A 146 -13.05 -4.01 -1.79
C ALA A 146 -14.03 -5.08 -2.28
N VAL A 147 -13.64 -5.91 -3.26
CA VAL A 147 -14.49 -6.99 -3.80
C VAL A 147 -14.09 -8.37 -3.29
N LEU A 148 -13.14 -8.44 -2.34
CA LEU A 148 -12.65 -9.70 -1.78
C LEU A 148 -13.34 -10.01 -0.46
N THR A 149 -13.60 -11.29 -0.23
CA THR A 149 -14.01 -11.78 1.09
C THR A 149 -12.79 -11.93 1.99
N ALA A 150 -12.80 -11.25 3.14
CA ALA A 150 -11.72 -11.35 4.10
C ALA A 150 -11.61 -12.76 4.70
N ARG A 151 -10.42 -13.35 4.61
CA ARG A 151 -10.12 -14.71 5.11
C ARG A 151 -9.12 -14.71 6.27
N ARG A 152 -8.54 -13.55 6.56
CA ARG A 152 -7.52 -13.34 7.60
C ARG A 152 -7.85 -12.09 8.41
N GLY A 153 -7.16 -11.94 9.55
CA GLY A 153 -7.31 -10.78 10.42
C GLY A 153 -8.70 -10.63 11.03
N ARG A 154 -8.95 -9.47 11.63
CA ARG A 154 -10.23 -9.15 12.30
C ARG A 154 -11.39 -9.04 11.31
N ALA A 155 -11.12 -8.60 10.08
CA ALA A 155 -12.10 -8.51 9.01
C ALA A 155 -12.77 -9.87 8.70
N SER A 156 -12.05 -10.98 8.86
CA SER A 156 -12.62 -12.32 8.65
C SER A 156 -13.75 -12.69 9.63
N TYR A 157 -13.88 -12.01 10.77
CA TYR A 157 -14.94 -12.24 11.75
C TYR A 157 -16.27 -11.58 11.37
N THR A 158 -16.27 -10.67 10.39
CA THR A 158 -17.43 -9.84 10.04
C THR A 158 -18.39 -10.47 9.03
N GLY A 159 -18.10 -11.68 8.53
CA GLY A 159 -19.08 -12.50 7.81
C GLY A 159 -19.77 -11.86 6.59
N GLY A 160 -19.00 -11.19 5.72
CA GLY A 160 -19.52 -10.58 4.47
C GLY A 160 -19.82 -9.08 4.55
N HIS A 161 -19.76 -8.46 5.73
CA HIS A 161 -19.95 -7.01 5.90
C HIS A 161 -18.78 -6.15 5.39
N SER A 162 -17.71 -6.80 4.90
CA SER A 162 -16.55 -6.14 4.29
C SER A 162 -16.70 -5.85 2.79
N GLU A 163 -17.78 -6.30 2.15
CA GLU A 163 -18.00 -6.02 0.71
C GLU A 163 -18.10 -4.52 0.44
N GLY A 164 -17.34 -4.06 -0.55
CA GLY A 164 -17.21 -2.66 -0.93
C GLY A 164 -16.25 -1.84 -0.07
N VAL A 165 -15.57 -2.45 0.92
CA VAL A 165 -14.62 -1.77 1.82
C VAL A 165 -13.20 -2.24 1.52
N PRO A 166 -12.31 -1.37 1.03
CA PRO A 166 -10.88 -1.66 0.93
C PRO A 166 -10.22 -2.01 2.27
N ASP A 167 -9.30 -2.98 2.28
CA ASP A 167 -8.51 -3.34 3.45
C ASP A 167 -7.58 -2.17 3.86
N PRO A 168 -7.64 -1.69 5.11
CA PRO A 168 -6.81 -0.56 5.57
C PRO A 168 -5.31 -0.89 5.53
N GLY A 169 -4.93 -2.17 5.71
CA GLY A 169 -3.54 -2.63 5.57
C GLY A 169 -3.01 -2.49 4.14
N ALA A 170 -3.81 -2.88 3.14
CA ALA A 170 -3.49 -2.75 1.73
C ALA A 170 -3.39 -1.27 1.31
N VAL A 171 -4.32 -0.42 1.77
CA VAL A 171 -4.24 1.02 1.57
C VAL A 171 -2.97 1.60 2.19
N ALA A 172 -2.59 1.19 3.40
CA ALA A 172 -1.36 1.62 4.03
C ALA A 172 -0.08 1.19 3.28
N VAL A 173 -0.05 -0.01 2.69
CA VAL A 173 1.06 -0.42 1.79
C VAL A 173 1.13 0.49 0.57
N ALA A 174 0.00 0.79 -0.06
CA ALA A 174 -0.06 1.70 -1.20
C ALA A 174 0.42 3.12 -0.82
N LEU A 175 0.08 3.59 0.39
CA LEU A 175 0.56 4.88 0.91
C LEU A 175 2.09 4.90 1.07
N VAL A 176 2.67 3.82 1.62
CA VAL A 176 4.13 3.68 1.79
C VAL A 176 4.85 3.71 0.45
N LEU A 177 4.37 2.94 -0.54
CA LEU A 177 5.01 2.88 -1.86
C LEU A 177 4.83 4.17 -2.66
N THR A 178 3.69 4.85 -2.50
CA THR A 178 3.50 6.19 -3.06
C THR A 178 4.45 7.21 -2.43
N ALA A 179 4.71 7.13 -1.12
CA ALA A 179 5.70 7.97 -0.47
C ALA A 179 7.11 7.69 -1.01
N LEU A 180 7.46 6.42 -1.22
CA LEU A 180 8.73 6.02 -1.83
C LEU A 180 8.87 6.57 -3.27
N ALA A 181 7.82 6.47 -4.09
CA ALA A 181 7.80 7.04 -5.43
C ALA A 181 7.97 8.57 -5.42
N ARG A 182 7.37 9.28 -4.46
CA ARG A 182 7.55 10.73 -4.31
C ARG A 182 8.98 11.14 -3.94
N VAL A 183 9.74 10.26 -3.30
CA VAL A 183 11.16 10.50 -2.98
C VAL A 183 12.05 10.23 -4.19
N HIS A 184 11.87 9.08 -4.84
CA HIS A 184 12.77 8.61 -5.89
C HIS A 184 12.42 9.09 -7.30
N GLU A 185 11.14 9.33 -7.56
CA GLU A 185 10.58 9.67 -8.88
C GLU A 185 9.55 10.83 -8.77
N PRO A 186 9.89 11.97 -8.13
CA PRO A 186 8.94 13.03 -7.80
C PRO A 186 8.20 13.62 -9.01
N HIS A 187 8.83 13.60 -10.19
CA HIS A 187 8.27 14.11 -11.44
C HIS A 187 7.16 13.23 -12.04
N LEU A 188 7.02 11.99 -11.58
CA LEU A 188 6.00 11.03 -12.04
C LEU A 188 4.96 10.77 -10.95
N ALA A 189 5.39 10.80 -9.69
CA ALA A 189 4.52 10.54 -8.55
C ALA A 189 3.38 11.57 -8.38
N GLY A 190 3.43 12.70 -9.09
CA GLY A 190 2.33 13.66 -9.17
C GLY A 190 1.08 13.13 -9.89
N ASP A 191 1.26 12.17 -10.80
CA ASP A 191 0.18 11.58 -11.60
C ASP A 191 -0.43 10.33 -10.95
N LEU A 192 0.12 9.87 -9.82
CA LEU A 192 -0.43 8.73 -9.09
C LEU A 192 -1.84 9.05 -8.58
N PRO A 193 -2.80 8.11 -8.70
CA PRO A 193 -4.12 8.29 -8.14
C PRO A 193 -4.06 8.64 -6.65
N GLY A 194 -4.88 9.61 -6.25
CA GLY A 194 -5.02 9.95 -4.84
C GLY A 194 -5.56 8.77 -4.06
N LEU A 195 -4.93 8.46 -2.92
CA LEU A 195 -5.44 7.46 -1.98
C LEU A 195 -6.45 8.04 -0.97
N HIS A 196 -6.76 9.34 -1.07
CA HIS A 196 -7.71 10.02 -0.20
C HIS A 196 -9.14 9.87 -0.73
N GLY A 197 -10.09 9.61 0.16
CA GLY A 197 -11.47 9.33 -0.24
C GLY A 197 -11.64 7.94 -0.86
N ILE A 198 -10.67 7.04 -0.64
CA ILE A 198 -10.87 5.60 -0.82
C ILE A 198 -11.80 5.17 0.31
N THR A 199 -13.09 5.33 0.06
CA THR A 199 -14.18 4.96 0.96
C THR A 199 -15.10 3.99 0.23
N ARG A 200 -16.14 3.51 0.91
CA ARG A 200 -17.11 2.57 0.34
C ARG A 200 -17.56 3.02 -1.06
N GLY A 201 -17.43 2.13 -2.05
CA GLY A 201 -18.04 2.31 -3.37
C GLY A 201 -17.25 3.06 -4.45
N THR A 202 -15.94 3.33 -4.28
CA THR A 202 -15.11 3.73 -5.44
C THR A 202 -14.95 2.55 -6.38
N THR A 203 -15.76 2.54 -7.44
CA THR A 203 -15.66 1.62 -8.59
C THR A 203 -14.21 1.55 -9.09
N PRO A 204 -13.66 0.37 -9.43
CA PRO A 204 -12.33 0.30 -10.03
C PRO A 204 -12.27 1.20 -11.26
N LEU A 205 -11.15 1.89 -11.48
CA LEU A 205 -10.88 2.62 -12.72
C LEU A 205 -10.89 1.62 -13.89
N ALA A 206 -12.06 1.37 -14.45
CA ALA A 206 -12.22 0.67 -15.71
C ALA A 206 -11.60 1.58 -16.78
N GLY A 207 -10.57 1.06 -17.46
CA GLY A 207 -9.91 1.76 -18.55
C GLY A 207 -10.92 2.32 -19.54
N THR A 208 -10.68 3.56 -19.95
CA THR A 208 -11.43 4.28 -20.97
C THR A 208 -11.62 3.40 -22.21
N ARG A 209 -12.80 2.78 -22.33
CA ARG A 209 -13.30 2.32 -23.63
C ARG A 209 -14.10 3.47 -24.20
N ASP A 210 -13.50 4.05 -25.22
CA ASP A 210 -14.09 5.03 -26.13
C ASP A 210 -15.37 4.44 -26.73
N GLU A 211 -16.53 4.78 -26.16
CA GLU A 211 -17.82 4.52 -26.78
C GLU A 211 -18.06 5.60 -27.83
N THR A 212 -17.64 5.31 -29.07
CA THR A 212 -18.12 6.05 -30.23
C THR A 212 -19.63 5.81 -30.37
N PRO A 213 -20.48 6.84 -30.38
CA PRO A 213 -21.91 6.62 -30.53
C PRO A 213 -22.22 6.19 -31.97
N ALA A 214 -22.87 5.03 -32.11
CA ALA A 214 -23.41 4.55 -33.36
C ALA A 214 -24.39 5.59 -33.94
N ARG A 215 -24.03 6.20 -35.08
CA ARG A 215 -24.92 7.06 -35.85
C ARG A 215 -26.14 6.26 -36.30
N ALA A 216 -27.31 6.67 -35.82
CA ALA A 216 -28.59 6.25 -36.35
C ALA A 216 -28.72 6.70 -37.81
N PHE A 217 -28.75 5.75 -38.75
CA PHE A 217 -29.12 5.99 -40.13
C PHE A 217 -30.65 6.09 -40.22
N LYS A 218 -31.18 7.29 -40.47
CA LYS A 218 -32.56 7.52 -40.91
C LYS A 218 -32.57 7.68 -42.44
N ARG A 219 -33.21 6.70 -43.08
CA ARG A 219 -33.91 6.63 -44.39
C ARG A 219 -33.74 7.79 -45.38
N HIS A 220 -33.45 7.43 -46.64
CA HIS A 220 -34.36 7.62 -47.79
C HIS A 220 -34.31 6.40 -48.71
#